data_AF-A0A957FAB8-F1
#
_entry.id   AF-A0A957FAB8-F1
#
_cell.length_a   1.000
_cell.length_b   1.000
_cell.length_c   1.000
_cell.angle_alpha   90.00
_cell.angle_beta   90.00
_cell.angle_gamma   90.00
#
_symmetry.space_group_name_H-M   'P 1'
#
loop_
_entity.id
_entity.type
_entity.pdbx_description
1 polymer ?
#
loop_
_entity_poly.entity_id
_entity_poly.type
_entity_poly.pdbx_seq_one_letter_code
_entity_poly.pdbx_strand_id
1 'polypeptide(L)' 'MTFNLAFIAILLLLTGIVWKWSRHLQARAGLPPGNVIYADTGAWFANDTPLYADHLQLVGKPDYLVEQDDGQIIP' A
#
# COMPACT_ATOMS: atom_id res chain seq x y z
N MET A 1 -0.03 -4.47 39.50
CA MET A 1 -0.05 -5.45 38.39
C MET A 1 -1.31 -5.35 37.54
N THR A 2 -2.51 -5.28 38.14
CA THR A 2 -3.81 -5.20 37.43
C THR A 2 -4.02 -3.93 36.60
N PHE A 3 -3.59 -2.76 37.09
CA PHE A 3 -3.68 -1.50 36.33
C PHE A 3 -2.91 -1.54 35.00
N ASN A 4 -1.73 -2.17 34.99
CA ASN A 4 -0.94 -2.33 33.77
C ASN A 4 -1.62 -3.26 32.76
N LEU A 5 -2.25 -4.33 33.25
CA LEU A 5 -3.01 -5.26 32.40
C LEU A 5 -4.24 -4.58 31.78
N ALA A 6 -4.97 -3.77 32.57
CA ALA A 6 -6.10 -3.00 32.06
C ALA A 6 -5.66 -1.98 31.00
N PHE A 7 -4.54 -1.29 31.24
CA PHE A 7 -3.99 -0.34 30.28
C PHE A 7 -3.56 -1.02 28.97
N ILE A 8 -2.87 -2.15 29.04
CA ILE A 8 -2.48 -2.94 27.86
C ILE A 8 -3.71 -3.41 27.09
N ALA A 9 -4.75 -3.89 27.78
CA ALA A 9 -5.99 -4.34 27.15
C ALA A 9 -6.69 -3.19 26.40
N ILE A 10 -6.71 -1.98 26.97
CA ILE A 10 -7.26 -0.80 26.31
C ILE A 10 -6.46 -0.45 25.05
N LEU A 11 -5.13 -0.46 25.14
CA LEU A 11 -4.28 -0.18 23.98
C LEU A 11 -4.51 -1.19 22.85
N LEU A 12 -4.56 -2.49 23.16
CA LEU A 12 -4.83 -3.53 22.17
C LEU A 12 -6.21 -3.35 21.51
N LEU A 13 -7.22 -2.97 22.29
CA LEU A 13 -8.55 -2.70 21.77
C LEU A 13 -8.55 -1.50 20.82
N LEU A 14 -7.88 -0.41 21.19
CA LEU A 14 -7.73 0.78 20.33
C LEU A 14 -6.98 0.45 19.04
N THR A 15 -5.88 -0.31 19.12
CA THR A 15 -5.13 -0.76 17.93
C THR A 15 -6.02 -1.58 17.00
N GLY A 16 -6.83 -2.50 17.54
CA GLY A 16 -7.77 -3.30 16.74
C GLY A 16 -8.83 -2.46 16.04
N ILE A 17 -9.37 -1.43 16.71
CA ILE A 17 -10.35 -0.50 16.13
C ILE A 17 -9.71 0.30 14.99
N VAL A 18 -8.56 0.93 15.24
CA VAL A 18 -7.85 1.75 14.24
C VAL A 18 -7.46 0.92 13.03
N TRP A 19 -6.97 -0.31 13.24
CA TRP A 19 -6.61 -1.22 12.15
C TRP A 19 -7.81 -1.56 11.26
N LYS A 20 -8.95 -1.94 11.86
CA LYS A 20 -10.17 -2.22 11.09
C LYS A 20 -10.66 -0.99 10.32
N TRP A 21 -10.62 0.18 10.96
CA TRP A 21 -11.07 1.41 10.30
C TRP A 21 -10.15 1.81 9.14
N SER A 22 -8.83 1.66 9.30
CA SER A 22 -7.84 1.90 8.25
C SER A 22 -8.10 1.01 7.03
N ARG A 23 -8.31 -0.31 7.23
CA ARG A 23 -8.63 -1.24 6.14
C ARG A 23 -9.93 -0.87 5.42
N HIS A 24 -10.94 -0.43 6.17
CA HIS A 24 -12.21 0.03 5.60
C HIS A 24 -12.04 1.30 4.77
N LEU A 25 -11.19 2.23 5.22
CA LEU A 25 -10.89 3.46 4.50
C LEU A 25 -10.10 3.16 3.23
N GLN A 26 -9.11 2.27 3.28
CA GLN A 26 -8.35 1.82 2.11
C GLN A 26 -9.27 1.22 1.05
N ALA A 27 -10.19 0.33 1.45
CA ALA A 27 -11.17 -0.26 0.52
C ALA A 27 -12.10 0.79 -0.12
N ARG A 28 -12.41 1.88 0.58
CA ARG A 28 -13.24 2.98 0.07
C ARG A 28 -12.49 3.98 -0.79
N ALA A 29 -11.17 4.09 -0.62
CA ALA A 29 -10.33 5.02 -1.36
C ALA A 29 -10.13 4.60 -2.84
N GLY A 30 -10.56 3.39 -3.21
CA GLY A 30 -10.36 2.86 -4.56
C GLY A 30 -8.90 2.55 -4.87
N LEU A 31 -8.05 2.49 -3.84
CA LEU A 31 -6.65 2.12 -3.99
C LEU A 31 -6.58 0.62 -4.35
N PRO A 32 -5.77 0.25 -5.36
CA PRO A 32 -5.55 -1.14 -5.69
C PRO A 32 -4.98 -1.88 -4.46
N PRO A 33 -5.37 -3.15 -4.25
CA PRO A 33 -4.70 -3.99 -3.27
C PRO A 33 -3.22 -4.14 -3.65
N GLY A 34 -2.34 -4.22 -2.65
CA GLY A 34 -0.90 -4.38 -2.85
C GLY A 34 -0.06 -3.24 -2.26
N ASN A 35 1.24 -3.30 -2.50
CA ASN A 35 2.22 -2.34 -1.98
C ASN A 35 2.67 -1.40 -3.10
N VAL A 36 2.59 -0.08 -2.86
CA VAL A 36 3.19 0.90 -3.78
C VAL A 36 4.70 0.79 -3.69
N ILE A 37 5.33 0.33 -4.77
CA ILE A 37 6.80 0.14 -4.87
C ILE A 37 7.49 1.31 -5.60
N TYR A 38 6.73 2.15 -6.29
CA TYR A 38 7.22 3.31 -7.01
C TYR A 38 6.15 4.43 -7.04
N ALA A 39 6.59 5.69 -7.00
CA ALA A 39 5.77 6.88 -7.26
C ALA A 39 6.63 7.98 -7.90
N ASP A 40 6.12 8.62 -8.97
CA ASP A 40 6.81 9.69 -9.70
C ASP A 40 6.88 10.99 -8.87
N THR A 41 5.99 11.15 -7.89
CA THR A 41 5.99 12.26 -6.94
C THR A 41 6.72 11.88 -5.65
N GLY A 42 8.04 11.68 -5.74
CA GLY A 42 8.94 11.78 -4.59
C GLY A 42 9.05 10.58 -3.63
N ALA A 43 9.49 9.41 -4.09
CA ALA A 43 9.90 8.30 -3.20
C ALA A 43 11.29 7.71 -3.49
N TRP A 44 11.87 7.08 -2.47
CA TRP A 44 13.28 6.68 -2.22
C TRP A 44 14.10 5.95 -3.29
N PHE A 45 13.51 5.49 -4.40
CA PHE A 45 14.22 4.76 -5.45
C PHE A 45 13.80 5.26 -6.83
N ALA A 46 14.80 5.46 -7.70
CA ALA A 46 14.59 5.95 -9.05
C ALA A 46 14.10 4.81 -9.95
N ASN A 47 13.01 5.05 -10.69
CA ASN A 47 12.63 4.21 -11.83
C ASN A 47 13.22 4.85 -13.09
N ASP A 48 14.48 4.51 -13.37
CA ASP A 48 15.27 5.13 -14.45
C ASP A 48 14.96 4.54 -15.84
N THR A 49 14.22 3.44 -15.90
CA THR A 49 13.87 2.74 -17.14
C THR A 49 12.37 2.78 -17.42
N PRO A 50 11.93 3.26 -18.60
CA PRO A 50 10.52 3.22 -18.97
C PRO A 50 10.03 1.77 -19.07
N LEU A 51 8.77 1.55 -18.68
CA LEU A 51 8.12 0.25 -18.80
C LEU A 51 7.67 0.04 -20.25
N TYR A 52 7.86 -1.18 -20.73
CA TYR A 52 7.47 -1.58 -22.07
C TYR A 52 6.40 -2.66 -22.01
N ALA A 53 5.23 -2.37 -22.60
CA ALA A 53 4.14 -3.31 -22.76
C ALA A 53 4.12 -3.80 -24.21
N ASP A 54 4.84 -4.89 -24.48
CA ASP A 54 5.04 -5.44 -25.83
C ASP A 54 3.71 -5.72 -26.56
N HIS A 55 2.75 -6.32 -25.86
CA HIS A 55 1.42 -6.63 -26.40
C HIS A 55 0.59 -5.39 -26.78
N LEU A 56 0.89 -4.21 -26.22
CA LEU A 56 0.21 -2.95 -26.54
C LEU A 56 1.06 -2.06 -27.44
N GLN A 57 2.31 -2.43 -27.71
CA GLN A 57 3.32 -1.56 -28.34
C GLN A 57 3.42 -0.18 -27.64
N LEU A 58 3.29 -0.18 -26.31
CA LEU A 58 3.33 1.04 -25.50
C LEU A 58 4.62 1.11 -24.67
N VAL A 59 5.18 2.32 -24.60
CA VAL A 59 6.28 2.67 -23.72
C VAL A 59 5.86 3.86 -22.87
N GLY A 60 6.15 3.82 -21.57
CA GLY A 60 5.76 4.90 -20.68
C GLY A 60 6.39 4.80 -19.29
N LYS A 61 6.22 5.88 -18.54
CA LYS A 61 6.58 5.98 -17.13
C LYS A 61 5.29 6.28 -16.37
N PRO A 62 4.72 5.33 -15.62
CA PRO A 62 3.48 5.56 -14.90
C PRO A 62 3.72 6.42 -13.65
N ASP A 63 2.66 7.04 -13.15
CA ASP A 63 2.71 7.88 -11.95
C ASP A 63 3.05 7.07 -10.68
N TYR A 64 2.75 5.78 -10.63
CA TYR A 64 3.11 4.85 -9.56
C TYR A 64 3.17 3.40 -10.06
N LEU A 65 3.71 2.50 -9.23
CA LEU A 65 3.63 1.05 -9.44
C LEU A 65 3.19 0.36 -8.16
N VAL A 66 2.35 -0.66 -8.30
CA VAL A 66 1.84 -1.48 -7.20
C VAL A 66 2.21 -2.94 -7.42
N GLU A 67 2.85 -3.54 -6.43
CA GLU A 67 3.05 -4.99 -6.35
C GLU A 67 1.84 -5.62 -5.64
N GLN A 68 1.14 -6.52 -6.34
CA GLN A 68 0.02 -7.28 -5.81
C GLN A 68 0.52 -8.45 -4.94
N ASP A 69 -0.40 -9.06 -4.18
CA ASP A 69 -0.09 -10.18 -3.28
C ASP A 69 0.47 -11.42 -4.03
N ASP A 70 0.22 -11.53 -5.34
CA ASP A 70 0.73 -12.60 -6.20
C ASP A 70 2.08 -12.27 -6.87
N GLY A 71 2.66 -11.11 -6.56
CA GLY A 71 3.92 -10.61 -7.11
C GLY A 71 3.78 -9.94 -8.48
N GLN A 72 2.57 -9.78 -9.02
CA GLN A 72 2.36 -8.98 -10.23
C GLN A 72 2.55 -7.50 -9.95
N ILE A 73 3.25 -6.81 -10.84
CA ILE A 73 3.43 -5.36 -10.79
C ILE A 73 2.50 -4.72 -11.81
N ILE A 74 1.63 -3.83 -11.33
CA ILE A 74 0.72 -3.05 -12.18
C ILE A 74 0.99 -1.54 -12.05
N PRO A 75 0.79 -0.77 -13.14
CA PRO A 75 0.65 0.69 -13.06
C PRO A 75 -0.60 1.12 -12.29
#